data_AF-D5E5X4-F1
#
_entry.id   AF-D5E5X4-F1
#
_cell.length_a   1.000
_cell.length_b   1.000
_cell.length_c   1.000
_cell.angle_alpha   90.00
_cell.angle_beta   90.00
_cell.angle_gamma   90.00
#
_symmetry.space_group_name_H-M   'P 1'
#
loop_
_entity.id
_entity.type
_entity.pdbx_description
1 polymer ?
#
loop_
_entity_poly.entity_id
_entity_poly.type
_entity_poly.pdbx_seq_one_letter_code
_entity_poly.pdbx_strand_id
1 'polypeptide(L)'
;MKRKPPALPNTSSWSIFSKWTIRKIVFVAILIAIAVVFTIIGNQLLPIVSIPTIKISFIGLPVKITGFIFGPIIGFFVGFLSDILSMLFVPPSAYNPLYTLATAMNGLVSGIVGWFFLKFLKFYFGGEYRINAFEAKIFNLSIKYKKALDKNDLVKAEKYADLIIVTNNKKNNFIETGSYHLLLNINLTSAAILIISLIIFLVILVGFVVDQKYINSSIIKNRWGLMAFMISGFLTMLVFVFVARFKLSPSRYLILVPIIIFSALLEMINVPLLSVADTYALGTGNTEHIFVWIFTHVATSPVKIWFNMLIIYYSYSIIASLIYKNENLSY
;
A
#
# COMPACT_ATOMS: atom_id res chain seq x y z
N MET A 1 -12.65 17.01 -19.82
CA MET A 1 -13.23 16.72 -18.49
C MET A 1 -12.14 16.31 -17.50
N LYS A 2 -11.86 17.08 -16.44
CA LYS A 2 -10.96 16.63 -15.35
C LYS A 2 -11.70 15.55 -14.54
N ARG A 3 -11.23 14.29 -14.57
CA ARG A 3 -11.79 13.20 -13.74
C ARG A 3 -11.75 13.62 -12.25
N LYS A 4 -12.85 13.38 -11.51
CA LYS A 4 -12.87 13.59 -10.05
C LYS A 4 -11.76 12.73 -9.40
N PRO A 5 -11.06 13.24 -8.39
CA PRO A 5 -10.01 12.49 -7.72
C PRO A 5 -10.59 11.24 -7.04
N PRO A 6 -9.86 10.13 -6.97
CA PRO A 6 -10.30 8.93 -6.26
C PRO A 6 -10.61 9.25 -4.78
N ALA A 7 -11.69 8.66 -4.28
CA ALA A 7 -12.14 8.85 -2.90
C ALA A 7 -11.16 8.18 -1.93
N LEU A 8 -10.81 8.89 -0.85
CA LEU A 8 -10.02 8.32 0.23
C LEU A 8 -10.92 7.44 1.12
N PRO A 9 -10.41 6.32 1.65
CA PRO A 9 -11.16 5.51 2.61
C PRO A 9 -11.61 6.31 3.83
N ASN A 10 -12.82 6.02 4.30
CA ASN A 10 -13.35 6.55 5.56
C ASN A 10 -12.56 5.99 6.76
N THR A 11 -12.28 6.85 7.73
CA THR A 11 -11.42 6.57 8.90
C THR A 11 -12.19 6.07 10.11
N SER A 12 -13.53 6.09 10.08
CA SER A 12 -14.40 5.74 11.21
C SER A 12 -14.42 4.25 11.61
N SER A 13 -13.61 3.38 10.99
CA SER A 13 -13.48 1.97 11.39
C SER A 13 -12.08 1.65 11.92
N TRP A 14 -11.94 1.85 13.21
CA TRP A 14 -10.69 1.86 13.99
C TRP A 14 -10.05 0.50 14.27
N SER A 15 -10.10 -0.45 13.34
CA SER A 15 -9.62 -1.80 13.60
C SER A 15 -8.91 -2.42 12.41
N ILE A 16 -7.81 -3.11 12.71
CA ILE A 16 -7.15 -4.09 11.83
C ILE A 16 -8.20 -5.11 11.31
N PHE A 17 -9.26 -5.33 12.10
CA PHE A 17 -10.49 -6.04 11.77
C PHE A 17 -11.64 -5.04 11.56
N SER A 18 -11.76 -4.46 10.38
CA SER A 18 -12.90 -3.58 10.06
C SER A 18 -14.22 -4.36 10.25
N LYS A 19 -15.30 -3.70 10.70
CA LYS A 19 -16.64 -4.33 10.71
C LYS A 19 -16.95 -4.88 9.32
N TRP A 20 -17.10 -6.20 9.24
CA TRP A 20 -17.37 -6.93 8.01
C TRP A 20 -18.84 -6.79 7.67
N THR A 21 -19.11 -6.20 6.51
CA THR A 21 -20.44 -6.18 5.93
C THR A 21 -20.49 -7.20 4.80
N ILE A 22 -21.69 -7.73 4.53
CA ILE A 22 -21.92 -8.64 3.40
C ILE A 22 -21.36 -8.03 2.11
N ARG A 23 -21.53 -6.73 1.90
CA ARG A 23 -20.97 -5.99 0.76
C ARG A 23 -19.44 -6.15 0.65
N LYS A 24 -18.69 -6.00 1.75
CA LYS A 24 -17.22 -6.15 1.74
C LYS A 24 -16.81 -7.58 1.40
N ILE A 25 -17.52 -8.58 1.94
CA ILE A 25 -17.27 -10.00 1.65
C ILE A 25 -17.48 -10.28 0.15
N VAL A 26 -18.57 -9.78 -0.43
CA VAL A 26 -18.86 -9.93 -1.86
C VAL A 26 -17.79 -9.28 -2.73
N PHE A 27 -17.33 -8.07 -2.39
CA PHE A 27 -16.23 -7.42 -3.13
C PHE A 27 -14.92 -8.21 -3.06
N VAL A 28 -14.59 -8.77 -1.89
CA VAL A 28 -13.41 -9.63 -1.71
C VAL A 28 -13.53 -10.88 -2.58
N ALA A 29 -14.69 -11.54 -2.61
CA ALA A 29 -14.93 -12.71 -3.46
C ALA A 29 -14.78 -12.38 -4.96
N ILE A 30 -15.33 -11.24 -5.40
CA ILE A 30 -15.17 -10.76 -6.78
C ILE A 30 -13.69 -10.53 -7.10
N LEU A 31 -12.92 -9.93 -6.18
CA LEU A 31 -11.49 -9.67 -6.39
C LEU A 31 -10.65 -10.96 -6.43
N ILE A 32 -11.02 -11.98 -5.64
CA ILE A 32 -10.42 -13.33 -5.76
C ILE A 32 -10.69 -13.90 -7.15
N ALA A 33 -11.95 -13.85 -7.61
CA ALA A 33 -12.30 -14.36 -8.95
C ALA A 33 -11.55 -13.62 -10.06
N ILE A 34 -11.44 -12.29 -9.98
CA ILE A 34 -10.66 -11.48 -10.93
C ILE A 34 -9.17 -11.86 -10.87
N ALA A 35 -8.60 -12.07 -9.67
CA ALA A 35 -7.21 -12.52 -9.53
C ALA A 35 -6.97 -13.85 -10.24
N VAL A 36 -7.85 -14.85 -10.02
CA VAL A 36 -7.76 -16.16 -10.67
C VAL A 36 -7.84 -16.02 -12.20
N VAL A 37 -8.79 -15.24 -12.71
CA VAL A 37 -8.94 -14.98 -14.15
C VAL A 37 -7.71 -14.29 -14.72
N PHE A 38 -7.12 -13.33 -14.00
CA PHE A 38 -5.89 -12.65 -14.41
C PHE A 38 -4.71 -13.62 -14.49
N THR A 39 -4.61 -14.57 -13.57
CA THR A 39 -3.59 -15.64 -13.63
C THR A 39 -3.79 -16.54 -14.85
N ILE A 40 -5.03 -16.97 -15.13
CA ILE A 40 -5.34 -17.83 -16.28
C ILE A 40 -5.01 -17.12 -17.59
N ILE A 41 -5.53 -15.91 -17.78
CA ILE A 41 -5.30 -15.09 -18.97
C ILE A 41 -3.82 -14.76 -19.10
N GLY A 42 -3.16 -14.38 -18.00
CA GLY A 42 -1.75 -14.06 -17.97
C GLY A 42 -0.86 -15.25 -18.34
N ASN A 43 -1.26 -16.47 -17.99
CA ASN A 43 -0.53 -17.68 -18.38
C ASN A 43 -0.81 -18.12 -19.83
N GLN A 44 -2.03 -17.89 -20.35
CA GLN A 44 -2.42 -18.33 -21.70
C GLN A 44 -2.11 -17.33 -22.82
N LEU A 45 -2.32 -16.02 -22.59
CA LEU A 45 -2.19 -14.98 -23.62
C LEU A 45 -0.79 -14.34 -23.69
N LEU A 46 0.05 -14.52 -22.66
CA LEU A 46 1.38 -13.91 -22.60
C LEU A 46 2.57 -14.89 -22.81
N PRO A 47 2.55 -15.85 -23.75
CA PRO A 47 3.80 -16.49 -24.16
C PRO A 47 4.67 -15.58 -25.07
N ILE A 48 4.12 -14.46 -25.58
CA ILE A 48 4.74 -13.58 -26.59
C ILE A 48 5.48 -12.38 -25.98
N VAL A 49 5.20 -11.99 -24.72
CA VAL A 49 6.00 -10.95 -24.05
C VAL A 49 7.29 -11.61 -23.57
N SER A 50 8.33 -11.54 -24.39
CA SER A 50 9.71 -12.01 -24.15
C SER A 50 10.40 -11.39 -22.92
N ILE A 51 9.65 -10.74 -22.04
CA ILE A 51 10.09 -10.13 -20.78
C ILE A 51 9.27 -10.73 -19.63
N PRO A 52 9.79 -11.76 -18.92
CA PRO A 52 9.17 -12.38 -17.74
C PRO A 52 8.68 -11.36 -16.69
N THR A 53 9.35 -10.20 -16.63
CA THR A 53 9.11 -9.08 -15.72
C THR A 53 7.71 -8.45 -15.83
N ILE A 54 7.13 -8.38 -17.03
CA ILE A 54 5.82 -7.76 -17.28
C ILE A 54 4.68 -8.71 -16.84
N LYS A 55 4.85 -10.00 -17.09
CA LYS A 55 3.89 -11.07 -16.75
C LYS A 55 3.58 -11.12 -15.26
N ILE A 56 4.62 -11.08 -14.40
CA ILE A 56 4.48 -11.19 -12.94
C ILE A 56 3.76 -9.98 -12.33
N SER A 57 3.96 -8.78 -12.89
CA SER A 57 3.39 -7.55 -12.32
C SER A 57 1.87 -7.44 -12.53
N PHE A 58 1.35 -7.98 -13.64
CA PHE A 58 -0.07 -7.91 -14.01
C PHE A 58 -0.94 -8.92 -13.25
N ILE A 59 -0.42 -10.15 -13.05
CA ILE A 59 -1.15 -11.25 -12.40
C ILE A 59 -1.51 -10.90 -10.95
N GLY A 60 -0.60 -10.26 -10.21
CA GLY A 60 -0.81 -9.89 -8.81
C GLY A 60 -1.61 -8.61 -8.57
N LEU A 61 -2.12 -7.92 -9.60
CA LEU A 61 -2.77 -6.61 -9.42
C LEU A 61 -4.01 -6.66 -8.52
N PRO A 62 -4.98 -7.57 -8.73
CA PRO A 62 -6.20 -7.57 -7.92
C PRO A 62 -5.89 -7.88 -6.45
N VAL A 63 -4.89 -8.73 -6.20
CA VAL A 63 -4.38 -9.05 -4.85
C VAL A 63 -3.80 -7.80 -4.17
N LYS A 64 -2.92 -7.07 -4.86
CA LYS A 64 -2.32 -5.82 -4.34
C LYS A 64 -3.39 -4.78 -4.00
N ILE A 65 -4.38 -4.60 -4.88
CA ILE A 65 -5.49 -3.65 -4.68
C ILE A 65 -6.37 -4.07 -3.50
N THR A 66 -6.65 -5.37 -3.38
CA THR A 66 -7.42 -5.92 -2.26
C THR A 66 -6.73 -5.62 -0.94
N GLY A 67 -5.43 -5.92 -0.84
CA GLY A 67 -4.64 -5.58 0.35
C GLY A 67 -4.68 -4.10 0.66
N PHE A 68 -4.44 -3.25 -0.34
CA PHE A 68 -4.42 -1.80 -0.19
C PHE A 68 -5.75 -1.19 0.29
N ILE A 69 -6.90 -1.75 -0.16
CA ILE A 69 -8.24 -1.26 0.20
C ILE A 69 -8.72 -1.86 1.53
N PHE A 70 -8.65 -3.18 1.66
CA PHE A 70 -9.30 -3.91 2.74
C PHE A 70 -8.36 -4.15 3.94
N GLY A 71 -7.04 -4.11 3.72
CA GLY A 71 -6.02 -4.23 4.76
C GLY A 71 -5.15 -5.49 4.60
N PRO A 72 -4.11 -5.61 5.45
CA PRO A 72 -3.02 -6.58 5.27
C PRO A 72 -3.47 -8.03 5.37
N ILE A 73 -4.27 -8.36 6.39
CA ILE A 73 -4.74 -9.74 6.63
C ILE A 73 -5.58 -10.22 5.44
N ILE A 74 -6.50 -9.37 4.96
CA ILE A 74 -7.39 -9.71 3.84
C ILE A 74 -6.58 -9.83 2.55
N GLY A 75 -5.63 -8.91 2.31
CA GLY A 75 -4.72 -9.01 1.18
C GLY A 75 -3.94 -10.31 1.17
N PHE A 76 -3.40 -10.73 2.33
CA PHE A 76 -2.69 -12.01 2.47
C PHE A 76 -3.58 -13.20 2.12
N PHE A 77 -4.78 -13.28 2.72
CA PHE A 77 -5.73 -14.35 2.45
C PHE A 77 -6.18 -14.41 1.00
N VAL A 78 -6.47 -13.25 0.39
CA VAL A 78 -6.85 -13.17 -1.02
C VAL A 78 -5.71 -13.64 -1.92
N GLY A 79 -4.48 -13.23 -1.65
CA GLY A 79 -3.31 -13.71 -2.40
C GLY A 79 -3.16 -15.22 -2.30
N PHE A 80 -3.16 -15.75 -1.07
CA PHE A 80 -3.06 -17.19 -0.80
C PHE A 80 -4.17 -18.00 -1.50
N LEU A 81 -5.44 -17.61 -1.34
CA LEU A 81 -6.57 -18.31 -1.94
C LEU A 81 -6.58 -18.19 -3.46
N SER A 82 -6.29 -17.00 -4.00
CA SER A 82 -6.28 -16.80 -5.46
C SER A 82 -5.24 -17.68 -6.15
N ASP A 83 -4.09 -17.86 -5.53
CA ASP A 83 -3.00 -18.67 -6.06
C ASP A 83 -3.39 -20.16 -6.04
N ILE A 84 -3.87 -20.68 -4.91
CA ILE A 84 -4.36 -22.06 -4.78
C ILE A 84 -5.48 -22.36 -5.78
N LEU A 85 -6.47 -21.47 -5.89
CA LEU A 85 -7.58 -21.64 -6.83
C LEU A 85 -7.09 -21.60 -8.27
N SER A 86 -6.12 -20.74 -8.58
CA SER A 86 -5.57 -20.66 -9.94
C SER A 86 -4.84 -21.93 -10.36
N MET A 87 -4.20 -22.65 -9.42
CA MET A 87 -3.53 -23.93 -9.71
C MET A 87 -4.49 -25.04 -10.12
N LEU A 88 -5.77 -24.95 -9.72
CA LEU A 88 -6.79 -25.91 -10.17
C LEU A 88 -7.07 -25.77 -11.68
N PHE A 89 -6.91 -24.57 -12.23
CA PHE A 89 -7.15 -24.28 -13.65
C PHE A 89 -5.87 -24.30 -14.49
N VAL A 90 -4.75 -23.87 -13.90
CA VAL A 90 -3.44 -23.82 -14.53
C VAL A 90 -2.44 -24.57 -13.64
N PRO A 91 -2.41 -25.91 -13.71
CA PRO A 91 -1.51 -26.71 -12.89
C PRO A 91 -0.06 -26.37 -13.24
N PRO A 92 0.78 -25.98 -12.26
CA PRO A 92 2.17 -25.67 -12.52
C PRO A 92 2.95 -26.95 -12.84
N SER A 93 3.97 -26.84 -13.70
CA SER A 93 4.86 -27.96 -14.02
C SER A 93 5.67 -28.44 -12.81
N ALA A 94 5.98 -27.54 -11.89
CA ALA A 94 6.57 -27.82 -10.59
C ALA A 94 5.95 -26.89 -9.54
N TYR A 95 5.32 -27.46 -8.52
CA TYR A 95 4.74 -26.67 -7.43
C TYR A 95 5.81 -26.34 -6.38
N ASN A 96 5.90 -25.07 -6.02
CA ASN A 96 6.67 -24.61 -4.89
C ASN A 96 5.81 -23.68 -4.01
N PRO A 97 5.63 -23.98 -2.71
CA PRO A 97 4.90 -23.10 -1.78
C PRO A 97 5.39 -21.65 -1.74
N LEU A 98 6.64 -21.39 -2.14
CA LEU A 98 7.20 -20.05 -2.21
C LEU A 98 6.51 -19.15 -3.26
N TYR A 99 5.93 -19.72 -4.33
CA TYR A 99 5.13 -18.94 -5.29
C TYR A 99 3.84 -18.43 -4.63
N THR A 100 3.13 -19.30 -3.91
CA THR A 100 1.94 -18.92 -3.14
C THR A 100 2.27 -17.91 -2.06
N LEU A 101 3.41 -18.07 -1.39
CA LEU A 101 3.88 -17.08 -0.43
C LEU A 101 4.15 -15.72 -1.10
N ALA A 102 4.75 -15.68 -2.30
CA ALA A 102 4.97 -14.44 -3.03
C ALA A 102 3.65 -13.74 -3.39
N THR A 103 2.66 -14.51 -3.84
CA THR A 103 1.31 -13.98 -4.12
C THR A 103 0.62 -13.48 -2.84
N ALA A 104 0.77 -14.17 -1.72
CA ALA A 104 0.24 -13.72 -0.43
C ALA A 104 0.95 -12.45 0.10
N MET A 105 2.27 -12.36 -0.07
CA MET A 105 3.07 -11.18 0.29
C MET A 105 2.65 -9.95 -0.52
N ASN A 106 2.24 -10.11 -1.79
CA ASN A 106 1.70 -9.01 -2.60
C ASN A 106 0.54 -8.28 -1.92
N GLY A 107 -0.40 -9.03 -1.35
CA GLY A 107 -1.55 -8.46 -0.65
C GLY A 107 -1.23 -8.00 0.77
N LEU A 108 -0.34 -8.72 1.47
CA LEU A 108 0.08 -8.35 2.81
C LEU A 108 0.77 -6.98 2.81
N VAL A 109 1.82 -6.82 2.00
CA VAL A 109 2.67 -5.62 2.00
C VAL A 109 1.89 -4.41 1.51
N SER A 110 1.08 -4.55 0.45
CA SER A 110 0.22 -3.46 -0.02
C SER A 110 -0.79 -3.02 1.04
N GLY A 111 -1.31 -3.97 1.84
CA GLY A 111 -2.20 -3.68 2.94
C GLY A 111 -1.52 -3.06 4.16
N ILE A 112 -0.30 -3.47 4.52
CA ILE A 112 0.47 -2.85 5.62
C ILE A 112 0.74 -1.38 5.28
N VAL A 113 1.26 -1.13 4.08
CA VAL A 113 1.58 0.23 3.62
C VAL A 113 0.32 1.07 3.45
N GLY A 114 -0.73 0.50 2.85
CA GLY A 114 -2.03 1.17 2.73
C GLY A 114 -2.62 1.54 4.09
N TRP A 115 -2.59 0.63 5.06
CA TRP A 115 -3.01 0.89 6.43
C TRP A 115 -2.18 2.00 7.09
N PHE A 116 -0.85 1.95 6.95
CA PHE A 116 0.05 2.94 7.54
C PHE A 116 -0.21 4.35 6.97
N PHE A 117 -0.22 4.52 5.65
CA PHE A 117 -0.36 5.84 5.04
C PHE A 117 -1.81 6.37 5.05
N LEU A 118 -2.79 5.53 4.68
CA LEU A 118 -4.18 5.99 4.50
C LEU A 118 -4.99 5.99 5.78
N LYS A 119 -4.62 5.19 6.78
CA LYS A 119 -5.33 5.13 8.08
C LYS A 119 -4.50 5.73 9.20
N PHE A 120 -3.32 5.20 9.48
CA PHE A 120 -2.52 5.64 10.62
C PHE A 120 -2.05 7.09 10.48
N LEU A 121 -1.34 7.45 9.40
CA LEU A 121 -0.87 8.84 9.21
C LEU A 121 -2.03 9.82 9.09
N LYS A 122 -3.10 9.43 8.37
CA LYS A 122 -4.31 10.26 8.23
C LYS A 122 -4.97 10.52 9.59
N PHE A 123 -5.04 9.53 10.47
CA PHE A 123 -5.63 9.71 11.79
C PHE A 123 -4.83 10.70 12.66
N TYR A 124 -3.51 10.49 12.77
CA TYR A 124 -2.65 11.31 13.64
C TYR A 124 -2.39 12.72 13.08
N PHE A 125 -2.25 12.85 11.76
CA PHE A 125 -1.78 14.09 11.12
C PHE A 125 -2.81 14.73 10.17
N GLY A 126 -3.93 14.05 9.89
CA GLY A 126 -5.04 14.57 9.09
C GLY A 126 -6.05 15.40 9.87
N GLY A 127 -5.82 15.62 11.17
CA GLY A 127 -6.68 16.44 12.04
C GLY A 127 -7.80 15.68 12.75
N GLU A 128 -8.10 14.45 12.33
CA GLU A 128 -9.15 13.62 12.93
C GLU A 128 -8.89 13.30 14.41
N TYR A 129 -7.64 13.01 14.79
CA TYR A 129 -7.28 12.84 16.20
C TYR A 129 -7.65 14.07 17.06
N ARG A 130 -7.39 15.28 16.54
CA ARG A 130 -7.73 16.53 17.24
C ARG A 130 -9.23 16.75 17.30
N ILE A 131 -9.96 16.43 16.22
CA ILE A 131 -11.43 16.47 16.18
C ILE A 131 -12.01 15.53 17.24
N ASN A 132 -11.54 14.28 17.30
CA ASN A 132 -11.97 13.30 18.30
C ASN A 132 -11.61 13.73 19.73
N ALA A 133 -10.47 14.38 19.94
CA ALA A 133 -10.10 14.93 21.24
C ALA A 133 -11.03 16.08 21.67
N PHE A 134 -11.44 16.95 20.73
CA PHE A 134 -12.47 17.96 21.00
C PHE A 134 -13.82 17.31 21.32
N GLU A 135 -14.21 16.26 20.62
CA GLU A 135 -15.47 15.54 20.87
C GLU A 135 -15.48 14.85 22.23
N ALA A 136 -14.39 14.18 22.61
CA ALA A 136 -14.24 13.59 23.94
C ALA A 136 -14.30 14.65 25.05
N LYS A 137 -13.70 15.83 24.81
CA LYS A 137 -13.77 16.96 25.76
C LYS A 137 -15.19 17.51 25.88
N ILE A 138 -15.90 17.68 24.77
CA ILE A 138 -17.31 18.10 24.74
C ILE A 138 -18.19 17.09 25.48
N PHE A 139 -17.97 15.78 25.27
CA PHE A 139 -18.69 14.72 25.97
C PHE A 139 -18.46 14.75 27.49
N ASN A 140 -17.21 14.93 27.94
CA ASN A 140 -16.92 15.07 29.37
C ASN A 140 -17.56 16.32 29.98
N LEU A 141 -17.60 17.43 29.23
CA LEU A 141 -18.29 18.65 29.66
C LEU A 141 -19.81 18.46 29.72
N SER A 142 -20.40 17.72 28.77
CA SER A 142 -21.86 17.46 28.76
C SER A 142 -22.29 16.60 29.95
N ILE A 143 -21.45 15.65 30.40
CA ILE A 143 -21.68 14.91 31.64
C ILE A 143 -21.63 15.85 32.86
N LYS A 144 -20.65 16.75 32.93
CA LYS A 144 -20.52 17.73 34.03
C LYS A 144 -21.68 18.72 34.07
N TYR A 145 -22.13 19.16 32.90
CA TYR A 145 -23.31 20.00 32.72
C TYR A 145 -24.57 19.33 33.28
N LYS A 146 -24.85 18.08 32.88
CA LYS A 146 -25.98 17.31 33.42
C LYS A 146 -25.90 17.15 34.95
N LYS A 147 -24.74 16.79 35.48
CA LYS A 147 -24.55 16.68 36.94
C LYS A 147 -24.74 18.00 37.70
N ALA A 148 -24.51 19.15 37.07
CA ALA A 148 -24.74 20.46 37.69
C ALA A 148 -26.24 20.81 37.70
N LEU A 149 -26.95 20.49 36.62
CA LEU A 149 -28.42 20.58 36.54
C LEU A 149 -29.09 19.70 37.59
N ASP A 150 -28.66 18.44 37.74
CA ASP A 150 -29.21 17.51 38.73
C ASP A 150 -29.03 18.01 40.18
N LYS A 151 -28.05 18.89 40.42
CA LYS A 151 -27.76 19.53 41.72
C LYS A 151 -28.38 20.92 41.87
N ASN A 152 -29.16 21.40 40.91
CA ASN A 152 -29.68 22.77 40.85
C ASN A 152 -28.61 23.89 40.93
N ASP A 153 -27.36 23.60 40.56
CA ASP A 153 -26.27 24.58 40.52
C ASP A 153 -26.23 25.26 39.15
N LEU A 154 -27.10 26.24 38.97
CA LEU A 154 -27.31 26.94 37.69
C LEU A 154 -26.06 27.66 37.20
N VAL A 155 -25.28 28.25 38.11
CA VAL A 155 -24.04 28.98 37.77
C VAL A 155 -23.00 28.03 37.18
N LYS A 156 -22.82 26.83 37.77
CA LYS A 156 -21.91 25.83 37.20
C LYS A 156 -22.43 25.24 35.89
N ALA A 157 -23.75 25.04 35.76
CA ALA A 157 -24.35 24.55 34.54
C ALA A 157 -24.10 25.51 33.36
N GLU A 158 -24.36 26.80 33.54
CA GLU A 158 -24.11 27.83 32.52
C GLU A 158 -22.63 27.86 32.11
N LYS A 159 -21.71 27.84 33.09
CA LYS A 159 -20.27 27.76 32.82
C LYS A 159 -19.87 26.54 31.98
N TYR A 160 -20.47 25.37 32.22
CA TYR A 160 -20.18 24.19 31.41
C TYR A 160 -20.78 24.27 30.01
N ALA A 161 -21.95 24.89 29.85
CA ALA A 161 -22.56 25.14 28.54
C ALA A 161 -21.68 26.06 27.69
N ASP A 162 -21.18 27.17 28.24
CA ASP A 162 -20.27 28.07 27.54
C ASP A 162 -18.98 27.37 27.10
N LEU A 163 -18.41 26.54 27.98
CA LEU A 163 -17.22 25.75 27.66
C LEU A 163 -17.47 24.76 26.53
N ILE A 164 -18.67 24.17 26.44
CA ILE A 164 -19.06 23.29 25.33
C ILE A 164 -19.09 24.10 24.03
N ILE A 165 -19.75 25.26 24.02
CA ILE A 165 -19.88 26.13 22.84
C ILE A 165 -18.50 26.57 22.35
N VAL A 166 -17.65 27.10 23.24
CA VAL A 166 -16.28 27.53 22.90
C VAL A 166 -15.45 26.38 22.36
N THR A 167 -15.56 25.19 22.95
CA THR A 167 -14.82 24.00 22.49
C THR A 167 -15.32 23.54 21.11
N ASN A 168 -16.62 23.61 20.87
CA ASN A 168 -17.21 23.26 19.58
C ASN A 168 -16.83 24.26 18.48
N ASN A 169 -16.80 25.56 18.78
CA ASN A 169 -16.33 26.58 17.84
C ASN A 169 -14.85 26.39 17.50
N LYS A 170 -14.01 26.05 18.49
CA LYS A 170 -12.59 25.70 18.25
C LYS A 170 -12.45 24.47 17.33
N LYS A 171 -13.32 23.47 17.49
CA LYS A 171 -13.38 22.28 16.62
C LYS A 171 -13.72 22.68 15.18
N ASN A 172 -14.77 23.46 14.99
CA ASN A 172 -15.23 23.89 13.67
C ASN A 172 -14.21 24.76 12.94
N ASN A 173 -13.60 25.74 13.64
CA ASN A 173 -12.52 26.54 13.08
C ASN A 173 -11.31 25.70 12.65
N PHE A 174 -11.00 24.62 13.39
CA PHE A 174 -9.92 23.69 13.03
C PHE A 174 -10.26 22.84 11.80
N ILE A 175 -11.53 22.45 11.64
CA ILE A 175 -12.00 21.74 10.43
C ILE A 175 -11.87 22.65 9.20
N GLU A 176 -12.22 23.93 9.32
CA GLU A 176 -12.17 24.91 8.22
C GLU A 176 -10.74 25.32 7.83
N THR A 177 -9.83 25.49 8.80
CA THR A 177 -8.44 25.93 8.54
C THR A 177 -7.52 24.84 8.01
N GLY A 178 -7.90 23.56 8.14
CA GLY A 178 -7.33 22.43 7.40
C GLY A 178 -5.90 22.03 7.77
N SER A 179 -5.77 20.88 8.45
CA SER A 179 -4.49 20.17 8.69
C SER A 179 -3.90 19.50 7.43
N TYR A 180 -4.39 19.85 6.24
CA TYR A 180 -4.14 19.10 5.02
C TYR A 180 -2.68 19.18 4.57
N HIS A 181 -2.07 20.36 4.70
CA HIS A 181 -0.65 20.56 4.38
C HIS A 181 0.28 19.77 5.31
N LEU A 182 -0.08 19.64 6.60
CA LEU A 182 0.69 18.82 7.54
C LEU A 182 0.66 17.35 7.11
N LEU A 183 -0.52 16.81 6.77
CA LEU A 183 -0.65 15.42 6.33
C LEU A 183 0.15 15.15 5.06
N LEU A 184 0.12 16.05 4.07
CA LEU A 184 0.92 15.94 2.85
C LEU A 184 2.43 15.89 3.15
N ASN A 185 2.90 16.77 4.04
CA ASN A 185 4.31 16.84 4.40
C ASN A 185 4.76 15.58 5.16
N ILE A 186 3.93 15.09 6.09
CA ILE A 186 4.23 13.84 6.80
C ILE A 186 4.28 12.66 5.84
N ASN A 187 3.37 12.59 4.87
CA ASN A 187 3.41 11.55 3.83
C ASN A 187 4.70 11.63 3.00
N LEU A 188 5.13 12.83 2.61
CA LEU A 188 6.41 13.05 1.91
C LEU A 188 7.59 12.57 2.75
N THR A 189 7.67 12.98 4.02
CA THR A 189 8.79 12.62 4.89
C THR A 189 8.84 11.12 5.18
N SER A 190 7.69 10.49 5.47
CA SER A 190 7.62 9.05 5.69
C SER A 190 8.02 8.27 4.43
N ALA A 191 7.59 8.72 3.25
CA ALA A 191 7.98 8.11 1.99
C ALA A 191 9.49 8.25 1.72
N ALA A 192 10.06 9.43 1.94
CA ALA A 192 11.47 9.68 1.76
C ALA A 192 12.33 8.80 2.70
N ILE A 193 11.96 8.71 3.98
CA ILE A 193 12.65 7.84 4.95
C ILE A 193 12.64 6.38 4.49
N LEU A 194 11.47 5.87 4.06
CA LEU A 194 11.37 4.49 3.59
C LEU A 194 12.22 4.26 2.33
N ILE A 195 12.14 5.13 1.32
CA ILE A 195 12.94 5.00 0.09
C ILE A 195 14.44 5.08 0.40
N ILE A 196 14.87 6.02 1.24
CA ILE A 196 16.28 6.15 1.66
C ILE A 196 16.73 4.89 2.40
N SER A 197 15.88 4.32 3.27
CA SER A 197 16.21 3.07 3.97
C SER A 197 16.42 1.90 3.01
N LEU A 198 15.63 1.82 1.93
CA LEU A 198 15.80 0.81 0.88
C LEU A 198 17.08 1.04 0.05
N ILE A 199 17.41 2.30 -0.23
CA ILE A 199 18.69 2.66 -0.88
C ILE A 199 19.87 2.23 -0.01
N ILE A 200 19.85 2.56 1.29
CA ILE A 200 20.91 2.17 2.23
C ILE A 200 21.04 0.66 2.31
N PHE A 201 19.93 -0.06 2.45
CA PHE A 201 19.92 -1.52 2.44
C PHE A 201 20.53 -2.08 1.15
N LEU A 202 20.19 -1.52 -0.01
CA LEU A 202 20.74 -1.94 -1.29
C LEU A 202 22.24 -1.66 -1.41
N VAL A 203 22.70 -0.52 -0.92
CA VAL A 203 24.14 -0.18 -0.87
C VAL A 203 24.89 -1.18 -0.01
N ILE A 204 24.35 -1.53 1.16
CA ILE A 204 24.96 -2.52 2.05
C ILE A 204 24.99 -3.89 1.35
N LEU A 205 23.85 -4.33 0.80
CA LEU A 205 23.71 -5.65 0.19
C LEU A 205 24.64 -5.80 -1.03
N VAL A 206 24.55 -4.92 -2.02
CA VAL A 206 25.31 -5.04 -3.27
C VAL A 206 26.76 -4.57 -3.11
N GLY A 207 26.98 -3.54 -2.29
CA GLY A 207 28.31 -2.96 -2.09
C GLY A 207 29.23 -3.88 -1.29
N PHE A 208 28.71 -4.51 -0.23
CA PHE A 208 29.53 -5.17 0.79
C PHE A 208 29.21 -6.65 1.01
N VAL A 209 27.94 -7.06 0.93
CA VAL A 209 27.55 -8.44 1.27
C VAL A 209 27.72 -9.41 0.09
N VAL A 210 27.48 -8.93 -1.13
CA VAL A 210 27.48 -9.78 -2.32
C VAL A 210 28.89 -9.97 -2.86
N ASP A 211 29.28 -11.23 -3.05
CA ASP A 211 30.57 -11.58 -3.66
C ASP A 211 30.64 -11.22 -5.15
N GLN A 212 31.85 -10.86 -5.59
CA GLN A 212 32.09 -10.43 -6.97
C GLN A 212 31.77 -11.53 -8.00
N LYS A 213 31.89 -12.81 -7.61
CA LYS A 213 31.56 -13.98 -8.44
C LYS A 213 30.12 -13.90 -8.98
N TYR A 214 29.16 -13.48 -8.15
CA TYR A 214 27.74 -13.40 -8.52
C TYR A 214 27.39 -12.14 -9.32
N ILE A 215 28.19 -11.08 -9.20
CA ILE A 215 28.00 -9.84 -9.96
C ILE A 215 28.45 -10.04 -11.40
N ASN A 216 29.52 -10.82 -11.61
CA ASN A 216 30.09 -11.08 -12.94
C ASN A 216 29.13 -11.83 -13.87
N SER A 217 28.15 -12.56 -13.32
CA SER A 217 27.11 -13.26 -14.06
C SER A 217 25.85 -12.41 -14.29
N SER A 218 25.77 -11.22 -13.69
CA SER A 218 24.67 -10.29 -13.93
C SER A 218 24.82 -9.55 -15.27
N ILE A 219 23.75 -8.89 -15.71
CA ILE A 219 23.73 -8.06 -16.94
C ILE A 219 24.82 -6.98 -16.88
N ILE A 220 25.03 -6.40 -15.68
CA ILE A 220 26.03 -5.36 -15.45
C ILE A 220 27.17 -5.94 -14.61
N LYS A 221 28.25 -6.35 -15.27
CA LYS A 221 29.40 -7.03 -14.66
C LYS A 221 30.19 -6.15 -13.68
N ASN A 222 29.98 -4.83 -13.70
CA ASN A 222 30.62 -3.89 -12.78
C ASN A 222 29.75 -3.66 -11.53
N ARG A 223 30.27 -3.98 -10.35
CA ARG A 223 29.60 -3.80 -9.04
C ARG A 223 29.04 -2.39 -8.84
N TRP A 224 29.89 -1.39 -9.07
CA TRP A 224 29.50 0.01 -8.87
C TRP A 224 28.50 0.47 -9.93
N GLY A 225 28.63 -0.02 -11.17
CA GLY A 225 27.67 0.23 -12.24
C GLY A 225 26.30 -0.38 -11.96
N LEU A 226 26.25 -1.64 -11.50
CA LEU A 226 25.02 -2.33 -11.13
C LEU A 226 24.33 -1.62 -9.96
N MET A 227 25.10 -1.29 -8.92
CA MET A 227 24.59 -0.59 -7.75
C MET A 227 24.06 0.80 -8.11
N ALA A 228 24.80 1.58 -8.92
CA ALA A 228 24.36 2.90 -9.38
C ALA A 228 23.04 2.82 -10.19
N PHE A 229 22.93 1.81 -11.08
CA PHE A 229 21.71 1.59 -11.83
C PHE A 229 20.52 1.27 -10.91
N MET A 230 20.71 0.39 -9.93
CA MET A 230 19.67 0.03 -8.97
C MET A 230 19.22 1.23 -8.13
N ILE A 231 20.18 2.01 -7.60
CA ILE A 231 19.91 3.21 -6.81
C ILE A 231 19.17 4.26 -7.64
N SER A 232 19.48 4.38 -8.94
CA SER A 232 18.82 5.35 -9.83
C SER A 232 17.29 5.17 -9.84
N GLY A 233 16.80 3.92 -9.79
CA GLY A 233 15.37 3.63 -9.68
C GLY A 233 14.73 4.25 -8.46
N PHE A 234 15.29 3.99 -7.28
CA PHE A 234 14.77 4.53 -6.02
C PHE A 234 14.95 6.05 -5.92
N LEU A 235 16.05 6.60 -6.45
CA LEU A 235 16.27 8.04 -6.50
C LEU A 235 15.23 8.75 -7.37
N THR A 236 14.88 8.17 -8.53
CA THR A 236 13.82 8.73 -9.38
C THR A 236 12.46 8.72 -8.67
N MET A 237 12.17 7.72 -7.84
CA MET A 237 10.95 7.69 -7.02
C MET A 237 10.96 8.78 -5.95
N LEU A 238 12.10 9.02 -5.30
CA LEU A 238 12.23 10.07 -4.30
C LEU A 238 11.98 11.45 -4.93
N VAL A 239 12.62 11.72 -6.07
CA VAL A 239 12.39 12.95 -6.85
C VAL A 239 10.92 13.05 -7.27
N PHE A 240 10.32 11.96 -7.72
CA PHE A 240 8.93 11.95 -8.14
C PHE A 240 7.96 12.24 -7.00
N VAL A 241 8.13 11.62 -5.83
CA VAL A 241 7.31 11.91 -4.64
C VAL A 241 7.43 13.38 -4.26
N PHE A 242 8.64 13.94 -4.29
CA PHE A 242 8.86 15.36 -4.02
C PHE A 242 8.15 16.27 -5.04
N VAL A 243 8.31 16.02 -6.34
CA VAL A 243 7.66 16.82 -7.41
C VAL A 243 6.14 16.66 -7.38
N ALA A 244 5.65 15.44 -7.14
CA ALA A 244 4.23 15.12 -7.07
C ALA A 244 3.51 15.88 -5.95
N ARG A 245 4.21 16.17 -4.84
CA ARG A 245 3.68 16.98 -3.72
C ARG A 245 3.17 18.34 -4.17
N PHE A 246 3.83 18.95 -5.16
CA PHE A 246 3.49 20.29 -5.65
C PHE A 246 2.60 20.28 -6.90
N LYS A 247 2.68 19.23 -7.73
CA LYS A 247 1.94 19.15 -9.00
C LYS A 247 0.57 18.47 -8.88
N LEU A 248 0.41 17.53 -7.96
CA LEU A 248 -0.83 16.75 -7.84
C LEU A 248 -1.78 17.38 -6.84
N SER A 249 -3.08 17.13 -7.04
CA SER A 249 -4.06 17.50 -6.03
C SER A 249 -3.84 16.66 -4.77
N PRO A 250 -4.00 17.25 -3.58
CA PRO A 250 -4.30 16.57 -2.32
C PRO A 250 -4.59 15.06 -2.37
N SER A 251 -5.83 14.69 -2.69
CA SER A 251 -6.29 13.30 -2.58
C SER A 251 -5.51 12.34 -3.47
N ARG A 252 -5.13 12.79 -4.69
CA ARG A 252 -4.32 11.99 -5.61
C ARG A 252 -2.94 11.71 -5.04
N TYR A 253 -2.31 12.71 -4.41
CA TYR A 253 -1.00 12.55 -3.80
C TYR A 253 -1.05 11.52 -2.65
N LEU A 254 -2.01 11.65 -1.73
CA LEU A 254 -2.15 10.73 -0.59
C LEU A 254 -2.38 9.28 -0.99
N ILE A 255 -2.95 9.03 -2.17
CA ILE A 255 -3.16 7.68 -2.71
C ILE A 255 -1.92 7.19 -3.45
N LEU A 256 -1.26 8.06 -4.22
CA LEU A 256 -0.12 7.70 -5.05
C LEU A 256 1.12 7.35 -4.22
N VAL A 257 1.40 8.11 -3.15
CA VAL A 257 2.57 7.90 -2.29
C VAL A 257 2.66 6.47 -1.76
N PRO A 258 1.64 5.92 -1.07
CA PRO A 258 1.73 4.55 -0.59
C PRO A 258 1.84 3.52 -1.71
N ILE A 259 1.25 3.77 -2.89
CA ILE A 259 1.39 2.89 -4.05
C ILE A 259 2.84 2.80 -4.52
N ILE A 260 3.55 3.93 -4.56
CA ILE A 260 4.99 3.95 -4.86
C ILE A 260 5.76 3.13 -3.81
N ILE A 261 5.47 3.37 -2.52
CA ILE A 261 6.19 2.73 -1.42
C ILE A 261 6.00 1.22 -1.38
N PHE A 262 4.76 0.71 -1.47
CA PHE A 262 4.58 -0.74 -1.47
C PHE A 262 5.07 -1.38 -2.76
N SER A 263 5.05 -0.67 -3.90
CA SER A 263 5.63 -1.20 -5.15
C SER A 263 7.14 -1.38 -5.04
N ALA A 264 7.82 -0.44 -4.37
CA ALA A 264 9.24 -0.54 -4.07
C ALA A 264 9.55 -1.69 -3.09
N LEU A 265 8.80 -1.80 -1.99
CA LEU A 265 8.97 -2.87 -1.00
C LEU A 265 8.71 -4.26 -1.57
N LEU A 266 7.63 -4.41 -2.36
CA LEU A 266 7.28 -5.69 -2.96
C LEU A 266 8.34 -6.20 -3.92
N GLU A 267 9.02 -5.30 -4.62
CA GLU A 267 10.10 -5.73 -5.51
C GLU A 267 11.26 -6.35 -4.73
N MET A 268 11.61 -5.76 -3.57
CA MET A 268 12.69 -6.28 -2.72
C MET A 268 12.33 -7.60 -2.02
N ILE A 269 11.04 -7.85 -1.78
CA ILE A 269 10.56 -9.07 -1.13
C ILE A 269 10.37 -10.19 -2.17
N ASN A 270 9.72 -9.89 -3.29
CA ASN A 270 9.32 -10.91 -4.26
C ASN A 270 10.48 -11.38 -5.12
N VAL A 271 11.45 -10.52 -5.45
CA VAL A 271 12.57 -10.94 -6.31
C VAL A 271 13.39 -12.09 -5.68
N PRO A 272 13.84 -12.00 -4.41
CA PRO A 272 14.49 -13.14 -3.76
C PRO A 272 13.59 -14.37 -3.66
N LEU A 273 12.32 -14.17 -3.27
CA LEU A 273 11.38 -15.27 -3.04
C LEU A 273 11.09 -16.08 -4.31
N LEU A 274 10.84 -15.39 -5.42
CA LEU A 274 10.61 -16.00 -6.73
C LEU A 274 11.89 -16.66 -7.26
N SER A 275 13.04 -15.99 -7.13
CA SER A 275 14.31 -16.55 -7.59
C SER A 275 14.63 -17.88 -6.89
N VAL A 276 14.39 -17.97 -5.58
CA VAL A 276 14.56 -19.22 -4.83
C VAL A 276 13.54 -20.26 -5.31
N ALA A 277 12.28 -19.87 -5.49
CA ALA A 277 11.23 -20.78 -5.98
C ALA A 277 11.59 -21.41 -7.34
N ASP A 278 12.08 -20.59 -8.27
CA ASP A 278 12.47 -21.00 -9.62
C ASP A 278 13.64 -22.00 -9.60
N THR A 279 14.63 -21.79 -8.73
CA THR A 279 15.76 -22.74 -8.63
C THR A 279 15.38 -24.11 -8.09
N TYR A 280 14.43 -24.17 -7.16
CA TYR A 280 13.89 -25.44 -6.67
C TYR A 280 13.00 -26.11 -7.74
N ALA A 281 12.20 -25.33 -8.46
CA ALA A 281 11.32 -25.82 -9.50
C ALA A 281 12.08 -26.40 -10.71
N LEU A 282 13.24 -25.83 -11.07
CA LEU A 282 14.07 -26.26 -12.19
C LEU A 282 15.05 -27.40 -11.85
N GLY A 283 15.08 -27.87 -10.59
CA GLY A 283 15.87 -29.04 -10.18
C GLY A 283 17.40 -28.88 -10.22
N THR A 284 17.91 -27.67 -10.43
CA THR A 284 19.36 -27.45 -10.63
C THR A 284 20.19 -27.38 -9.35
N GLY A 285 19.58 -27.30 -8.16
CA GLY A 285 20.23 -27.42 -6.83
C GLY A 285 21.36 -26.42 -6.50
N ASN A 286 21.87 -25.68 -7.49
CA ASN A 286 23.03 -24.81 -7.36
C ASN A 286 22.60 -23.43 -6.89
N THR A 287 23.00 -23.09 -5.67
CA THR A 287 22.80 -21.78 -5.04
C THR A 287 23.46 -20.64 -5.83
N GLU A 288 24.44 -20.95 -6.69
CA GLU A 288 25.10 -19.96 -7.53
C GLU A 288 24.17 -19.34 -8.57
N HIS A 289 23.21 -20.11 -9.10
CA HIS A 289 22.22 -19.60 -10.05
C HIS A 289 21.17 -18.72 -9.39
N ILE A 290 20.89 -18.90 -8.09
CA ILE A 290 19.94 -18.06 -7.33
C ILE A 290 20.40 -16.61 -7.38
N PHE A 291 21.66 -16.36 -7.08
CA PHE A 291 22.20 -15.00 -7.05
C PHE A 291 22.20 -14.36 -8.44
N VAL A 292 22.56 -15.11 -9.49
CA VAL A 292 22.48 -14.62 -10.88
C VAL A 292 21.04 -14.20 -11.21
N TRP A 293 20.06 -15.02 -10.85
CA TRP A 293 18.65 -14.76 -11.11
C TRP A 293 18.11 -13.57 -10.32
N ILE A 294 18.52 -13.44 -9.05
CA ILE A 294 18.25 -12.24 -8.24
C ILE A 294 18.83 -11.01 -8.92
N PHE A 295 20.10 -11.01 -9.33
CA PHE A 295 20.73 -9.80 -9.90
C PHE A 295 20.17 -9.40 -11.26
N THR A 296 19.80 -10.36 -12.11
CA THR A 296 19.12 -10.06 -13.38
C THR A 296 17.74 -9.43 -13.13
N HIS A 297 16.98 -9.94 -12.17
CA HIS A 297 15.67 -9.39 -11.80
C HIS A 297 15.80 -8.01 -11.16
N VAL A 298 16.71 -7.87 -10.21
CA VAL A 298 17.01 -6.61 -9.51
C VAL A 298 17.50 -5.53 -10.48
N ALA A 299 18.26 -5.90 -11.52
CA ALA A 299 18.69 -4.97 -12.56
C ALA A 299 17.52 -4.45 -13.42
N THR A 300 16.37 -5.11 -13.49
CA THR A 300 15.18 -4.59 -14.21
C THR A 300 14.16 -3.93 -13.28
N SER A 301 14.38 -4.02 -11.97
CA SER A 301 13.47 -3.53 -10.93
C SER A 301 13.11 -2.04 -11.05
N PRO A 302 14.04 -1.10 -11.34
CA PRO A 302 13.70 0.33 -11.50
C PRO A 302 12.53 0.57 -12.46
N VAL A 303 12.62 0.01 -13.67
CA VAL A 303 11.62 0.19 -14.73
C VAL A 303 10.31 -0.52 -14.37
N LYS A 304 10.41 -1.72 -13.80
CA LYS A 304 9.27 -2.52 -13.37
C LYS A 304 8.45 -1.82 -12.28
N ILE A 305 9.10 -1.19 -11.31
CA ILE A 305 8.41 -0.50 -10.22
C ILE A 305 7.57 0.66 -10.78
N TRP A 306 8.09 1.42 -11.73
CA TRP A 306 7.34 2.50 -12.40
C TRP A 306 6.11 1.99 -13.15
N PHE A 307 6.28 0.94 -13.96
CA PHE A 307 5.18 0.33 -14.69
C PHE A 307 4.10 -0.21 -13.75
N ASN A 308 4.51 -0.96 -12.72
CA ASN A 308 3.61 -1.55 -11.73
C ASN A 308 2.85 -0.44 -10.96
N MET A 309 3.54 0.62 -10.52
CA MET A 309 2.92 1.76 -9.84
C MET A 309 1.82 2.41 -10.69
N LEU A 310 2.09 2.67 -11.97
CA LEU A 310 1.11 3.31 -12.86
C LEU A 310 -0.14 2.46 -13.02
N ILE A 311 0.03 1.16 -13.29
CA ILE A 311 -1.12 0.27 -13.47
C ILE A 311 -1.93 0.19 -12.18
N ILE A 312 -1.28 -0.02 -11.04
CA ILE A 312 -1.97 -0.12 -9.75
C ILE A 312 -2.76 1.16 -9.44
N TYR A 313 -2.17 2.33 -9.69
CA TYR A 313 -2.86 3.61 -9.47
C TYR A 313 -4.12 3.74 -10.34
N TYR A 314 -4.04 3.39 -11.63
CA TYR A 314 -5.21 3.45 -12.51
C TYR A 314 -6.26 2.41 -12.12
N SER A 315 -5.88 1.17 -11.89
CA SER A 315 -6.80 0.10 -11.47
C SER A 315 -7.47 0.43 -10.13
N TYR A 316 -6.71 0.94 -9.17
CA TYR A 316 -7.26 1.43 -7.89
C TYR A 316 -8.29 2.53 -8.12
N SER A 317 -8.00 3.52 -8.98
CA SER A 317 -8.92 4.63 -9.22
C SER A 317 -10.29 4.16 -9.75
N ILE A 318 -10.31 3.08 -10.53
CA ILE A 318 -11.53 2.46 -11.04
C ILE A 318 -12.23 1.69 -9.92
N ILE A 319 -11.53 0.77 -9.25
CA ILE A 319 -12.11 -0.12 -8.24
C ILE A 319 -12.61 0.65 -7.02
N ALA A 320 -11.81 1.59 -6.51
CA ALA A 320 -12.19 2.42 -5.37
C ALA A 320 -13.45 3.24 -5.64
N SER A 321 -13.62 3.74 -6.88
CA SER A 321 -14.83 4.48 -7.25
C SER A 321 -16.11 3.63 -7.17
N LEU A 322 -16.00 2.31 -7.40
CA LEU A 322 -17.12 1.38 -7.31
C LEU A 322 -17.43 1.00 -5.86
N ILE A 323 -16.39 0.75 -5.06
CA ILE A 323 -16.51 0.37 -3.65
C ILE A 323 -17.10 1.52 -2.83
N TYR A 324 -16.59 2.74 -3.04
CA TYR A 324 -16.97 3.92 -2.26
C TYR A 324 -18.18 4.68 -2.82
N LYS A 325 -18.75 4.24 -3.95
CA LYS A 325 -19.86 4.93 -4.63
C LYS A 325 -21.04 5.27 -3.70
N ASN A 326 -21.36 4.34 -2.79
CA ASN A 326 -22.53 4.42 -1.92
C ASN A 326 -22.16 4.60 -0.44
N GLU A 327 -20.91 4.89 -0.09
CA GLU A 327 -20.54 5.10 1.33
C GLU A 327 -21.09 6.41 1.89
N ASN A 328 -21.37 7.40 1.04
CA ASN A 328 -22.00 8.67 1.44
C ASN A 328 -23.53 8.64 1.40
N LEU A 329 -24.13 7.52 0.97
CA LEU A 329 -25.58 7.31 1.02
C LEU A 329 -25.88 6.61 2.35
N SER A 330 -26.03 7.38 3.43
CA SER A 330 -26.64 6.88 4.65
C SER A 330 -28.11 6.59 4.37
N TYR A 331 -28.50 5.32 4.39
CA TYR A 331 -29.91 4.93 4.50
C TYR A 331 -30.30 4.85 5.98
#